data_AF-A0A7C5JR88-F1
#
_entry.id   AF-A0A7C5JR88-F1
#
_cell.length_a   1.000
_cell.length_b   1.000
_cell.length_c   1.000
_cell.angle_alpha   90.00
_cell.angle_beta   90.00
_cell.angle_gamma   90.00
#
_symmetry.space_group_name_H-M   'P 1'
#
loop_
_entity.id
_entity.type
_entity.pdbx_description
1 polymer ?
#
loop_
_entity_poly.entity_id
_entity_poly.type
_entity_poly.pdbx_seq_one_letter_code
_entity_poly.pdbx_strand_id
1 'polypeptide(L)'
;MNAEARKSDKPKFSALIAERISRYPNDAVAEFVHPASDWILKISQHLSSNFPQSFDRIISKLINVLRSQPPGSNSAIVRGNKEPDWLMEAINAPAGKIAEALFNDPRKNDLEVGGGFPADWLLPVNNLLSLNGDLRRHALVIFAHSMNWFYAIDPIWTEANILSVLDKGDESDRFAIWSGFFWSAKVPNQKLYMRLKPNLLAFASKRSLPRRKYGNVLAGIILSGWGSINEETGERCISDAEMHDVLLHTDDEFRSHILWQVKRWSETKENAVGEKWSVMLSELLRDVWPRQKSAKTPKISARLCDLAFSNVERFPEIAEIVLPLLTPIDSDHLMFPDLRKPKDNIVDLYPKQTLALLHAVLPDNVAAWPYDIEETLQRISEADSSLNSDEKLLELKRKWNAR
;
A
#
# COMPACT_ATOMS: atom_id res chain seq x y z
N MET A 1 4.50 -33.73 -13.92
CA MET A 1 3.31 -32.85 -13.78
C MET A 1 3.48 -31.46 -14.40
N ASN A 2 4.70 -31.02 -14.73
CA ASN A 2 4.96 -29.65 -15.24
C ASN A 2 4.92 -29.47 -16.77
N ALA A 3 4.47 -30.47 -17.55
CA ALA A 3 4.36 -30.30 -18.99
C ALA A 3 3.23 -29.32 -19.33
N GLU A 4 3.50 -28.32 -20.17
CA GLU A 4 2.54 -27.29 -20.61
C GLU A 4 1.23 -27.89 -21.14
N ALA A 5 1.33 -29.03 -21.84
CA ALA A 5 0.20 -29.80 -22.37
C ALA A 5 -0.82 -30.26 -21.29
N ARG A 6 -0.42 -30.31 -20.02
CA ARG A 6 -1.30 -30.74 -18.91
C ARG A 6 -2.34 -29.70 -18.51
N LYS A 7 -2.18 -28.44 -18.94
CA LYS A 7 -3.17 -27.36 -18.71
C LYS A 7 -4.48 -27.62 -19.47
N SER A 8 -4.41 -28.35 -20.58
CA SER A 8 -5.57 -28.70 -21.43
C SER A 8 -6.01 -30.16 -21.28
N ASP A 9 -5.58 -30.85 -20.22
CA ASP A 9 -6.03 -32.21 -19.94
C ASP A 9 -7.57 -32.21 -19.78
N LYS A 10 -8.25 -33.17 -20.41
CA LYS A 10 -9.71 -33.32 -20.26
C LYS A 10 -10.05 -33.46 -18.76
N PRO A 11 -11.13 -32.84 -18.26
CA PRO A 11 -11.47 -32.86 -16.83
C PRO A 11 -11.45 -34.26 -16.18
N LYS A 12 -11.94 -35.28 -16.90
CA LYS A 12 -11.93 -36.68 -16.45
C LYS A 12 -10.52 -37.25 -16.25
N PHE A 13 -9.55 -36.83 -17.07
CA PHE A 13 -8.17 -37.27 -16.94
C PHE A 13 -7.48 -36.59 -15.76
N SER A 14 -7.73 -35.30 -15.55
CA SER A 14 -7.28 -34.57 -14.36
C SER A 14 -7.84 -35.20 -13.08
N ALA A 15 -9.11 -35.58 -13.06
CA ALA A 15 -9.70 -36.30 -11.94
C ALA A 15 -9.04 -37.66 -11.68
N LEU A 16 -8.74 -38.44 -12.73
CA LEU A 16 -8.02 -39.72 -12.59
C LEU A 16 -6.63 -39.52 -11.98
N ILE A 17 -5.90 -38.48 -12.40
CA ILE A 17 -4.58 -38.14 -11.83
C ILE A 17 -4.74 -37.76 -10.35
N ALA A 18 -5.71 -36.89 -10.02
CA ALA A 18 -5.99 -36.47 -8.64
C ALA A 18 -6.31 -37.66 -7.73
N GLU A 19 -7.17 -38.59 -8.17
CA GLU A 19 -7.51 -39.81 -7.43
C GLU A 19 -6.31 -40.74 -7.24
N ARG A 20 -5.43 -40.85 -8.24
CA ARG A 20 -4.20 -41.64 -8.12
C ARG A 20 -3.24 -41.03 -7.10
N ILE A 21 -2.96 -39.72 -7.20
CA ILE A 21 -2.09 -39.02 -6.24
C ILE A 21 -2.64 -39.15 -4.81
N SER A 22 -3.96 -39.02 -4.65
CA SER A 22 -4.63 -39.15 -3.34
C SER A 22 -4.42 -40.50 -2.64
N ARG A 23 -4.10 -41.56 -3.41
CA ARG A 23 -3.89 -42.93 -2.88
C ARG A 23 -2.42 -43.27 -2.59
N TYR A 24 -1.46 -42.48 -3.07
CA TYR A 24 -0.05 -42.72 -2.76
C TYR A 24 0.24 -42.46 -1.26
N PRO A 25 1.26 -43.10 -0.67
CA PRO A 25 1.75 -42.73 0.68
C PRO A 25 2.16 -41.26 0.76
N ASN A 26 2.12 -40.65 1.95
CA ASN A 26 2.49 -39.24 2.12
C ASN A 26 3.93 -38.97 1.68
N ASP A 27 4.87 -39.85 2.06
CA ASP A 27 6.30 -39.68 1.75
C ASP A 27 6.56 -39.69 0.25
N ALA A 28 5.86 -40.56 -0.49
CA ALA A 28 5.96 -40.59 -1.96
C ALA A 28 5.46 -39.28 -2.58
N VAL A 29 4.37 -38.70 -2.08
CA VAL A 29 3.84 -37.42 -2.58
C VAL A 29 4.73 -36.25 -2.14
N ALA A 30 5.37 -36.34 -0.97
CA ALA A 30 6.27 -35.31 -0.45
C ALA A 30 7.42 -35.01 -1.42
N GLU A 31 7.97 -36.03 -2.09
CA GLU A 31 9.04 -35.89 -3.10
C GLU A 31 8.65 -35.00 -4.27
N PHE A 32 7.35 -34.85 -4.56
CA PHE A 32 6.84 -34.06 -5.66
C PHE A 32 5.72 -33.09 -5.26
N VAL A 33 5.64 -32.70 -3.98
CA VAL A 33 4.55 -31.86 -3.47
C VAL A 33 4.51 -30.48 -4.13
N HIS A 34 5.68 -29.92 -4.47
CA HIS A 34 5.78 -28.66 -5.22
C HIS A 34 5.13 -28.76 -6.60
N PRO A 35 5.59 -29.62 -7.53
CA PRO A 35 4.93 -29.76 -8.83
C PRO A 35 3.48 -30.27 -8.73
N ALA A 36 3.09 -30.97 -7.66
CA ALA A 36 1.69 -31.32 -7.39
C ALA A 36 0.83 -30.09 -7.10
N SER A 37 1.32 -29.20 -6.23
CA SER A 37 0.66 -27.95 -5.86
C SER A 37 0.57 -26.96 -7.04
N ASP A 38 1.59 -26.92 -7.89
CA ASP A 38 1.58 -26.17 -9.15
C ASP A 38 0.53 -26.70 -10.13
N TRP A 39 0.44 -28.02 -10.25
CA TRP A 39 -0.50 -28.66 -11.15
C TRP A 39 -1.94 -28.46 -10.66
N ILE A 40 -2.23 -28.65 -9.37
CA ILE A 40 -3.58 -28.47 -8.82
C ILE A 40 -4.07 -27.03 -8.97
N LEU A 41 -3.21 -26.02 -8.73
CA LEU A 41 -3.58 -24.61 -8.92
C LEU A 41 -4.00 -24.32 -10.37
N LYS A 42 -3.30 -24.89 -11.35
CA LYS A 42 -3.61 -24.66 -12.78
C LYS A 42 -4.93 -25.30 -13.22
N ILE A 43 -5.32 -26.42 -12.61
CA ILE A 43 -6.49 -27.21 -13.02
C ILE A 43 -7.68 -27.08 -12.06
N SER A 44 -7.52 -26.35 -10.96
CA SER A 44 -8.47 -26.33 -9.84
C SER A 44 -9.87 -25.90 -10.26
N GLN A 45 -10.01 -24.87 -11.11
CA GLN A 45 -11.34 -24.41 -11.56
C GLN A 45 -12.11 -25.50 -12.31
N HIS A 46 -11.43 -26.21 -13.22
CA HIS A 46 -12.05 -27.29 -13.98
C HIS A 46 -12.32 -28.51 -13.08
N LEU A 47 -11.40 -28.85 -12.18
CA LEU A 47 -11.55 -30.01 -11.31
C LEU A 47 -12.63 -29.80 -10.25
N SER A 48 -12.67 -28.65 -9.58
CA SER A 48 -13.66 -28.31 -8.56
C SER A 48 -15.08 -28.29 -9.13
N SER A 49 -15.26 -27.75 -10.34
CA SER A 49 -16.57 -27.64 -10.97
C SER A 49 -17.10 -28.97 -11.52
N ASN A 50 -16.23 -29.82 -12.07
CA ASN A 50 -16.66 -31.07 -12.73
C ASN A 50 -16.54 -32.32 -11.83
N PHE A 51 -15.59 -32.33 -10.89
CA PHE A 51 -15.28 -33.46 -10.01
C PHE A 51 -14.96 -32.98 -8.59
N PRO A 52 -15.90 -32.33 -7.89
CA PRO A 52 -15.66 -31.70 -6.58
C PRO A 52 -15.12 -32.69 -5.53
N GLN A 53 -15.59 -33.94 -5.53
CA GLN A 53 -15.08 -34.96 -4.60
C GLN A 53 -13.60 -35.30 -4.83
N SER A 54 -13.17 -35.35 -6.09
CA SER A 54 -11.76 -35.59 -6.42
C SER A 54 -10.89 -34.38 -6.09
N PHE A 55 -11.43 -33.16 -6.24
CA PHE A 55 -10.80 -31.94 -5.78
C PHE A 55 -10.60 -31.96 -4.25
N ASP A 56 -11.63 -32.29 -3.48
CA ASP A 56 -11.56 -32.36 -2.02
C ASP A 56 -10.52 -33.37 -1.51
N ARG A 57 -10.47 -34.55 -2.16
CA ARG A 57 -9.51 -35.59 -1.83
C ARG A 57 -8.08 -35.16 -2.09
N ILE A 58 -7.78 -34.57 -3.25
CA ILE A 58 -6.41 -34.16 -3.57
C ILE A 58 -5.98 -32.97 -2.70
N ILE A 59 -6.85 -32.01 -2.44
CA ILE A 59 -6.56 -30.90 -1.54
C ILE A 59 -6.26 -31.43 -0.13
N SER A 60 -7.13 -32.28 0.41
CA SER A 60 -6.93 -32.90 1.73
C SER A 60 -5.63 -33.71 1.78
N LYS A 61 -5.31 -34.46 0.71
CA LYS A 61 -4.05 -35.19 0.58
C LYS A 61 -2.85 -34.27 0.66
N LEU A 62 -2.82 -33.20 -0.14
CA LEU A 62 -1.68 -32.29 -0.19
C LEU A 62 -1.48 -31.57 1.14
N ILE A 63 -2.55 -31.13 1.80
CA ILE A 63 -2.45 -30.52 3.14
C ILE A 63 -1.89 -31.53 4.17
N ASN A 64 -2.34 -32.79 4.13
CA ASN A 64 -1.83 -33.83 5.02
C ASN A 64 -0.34 -34.14 4.77
N VAL A 65 0.10 -34.14 3.51
CA VAL A 65 1.52 -34.29 3.15
C VAL A 65 2.35 -33.15 3.76
N LEU A 66 1.89 -31.90 3.60
CA LEU A 66 2.56 -30.73 4.20
C LEU A 66 2.61 -30.80 5.73
N ARG A 67 1.55 -31.32 6.36
CA ARG A 67 1.48 -31.49 7.82
C ARG A 67 2.44 -32.56 8.34
N SER A 68 2.67 -33.63 7.58
CA SER A 68 3.55 -34.74 7.98
C SER A 68 5.04 -34.47 7.77
N GLN A 69 5.40 -33.39 7.07
CA GLN A 69 6.81 -33.07 6.83
C GLN A 69 7.48 -32.47 8.07
N PRO A 70 8.76 -32.76 8.31
CA PRO A 70 9.51 -32.17 9.42
C PRO A 70 9.52 -30.64 9.34
N PRO A 71 9.49 -29.94 10.49
CA PRO A 71 9.70 -28.50 10.52
C PRO A 71 11.01 -28.12 9.83
N GLY A 72 10.94 -27.28 8.80
CA GLY A 72 12.11 -26.82 8.03
C GLY A 72 12.40 -27.56 6.72
N SER A 73 11.77 -28.71 6.44
CA SER A 73 11.98 -29.45 5.18
C SER A 73 11.43 -28.73 3.92
N ASN A 74 10.58 -27.72 4.10
CA ASN A 74 9.86 -27.03 3.01
C ASN A 74 10.42 -25.66 2.65
N SER A 75 11.48 -25.22 3.32
CA SER A 75 12.21 -24.04 2.91
C SER A 75 13.25 -24.42 1.87
N ALA A 76 12.83 -24.67 0.62
CA ALA A 76 13.75 -24.67 -0.52
C ALA A 76 14.53 -23.34 -0.62
N ILE A 77 14.09 -22.32 0.11
CA ILE A 77 14.74 -21.03 0.28
C ILE A 77 15.67 -21.13 1.48
N VAL A 78 16.98 -21.22 1.24
CA VAL A 78 17.97 -20.89 2.26
C VAL A 78 17.86 -19.39 2.51
N ARG A 79 17.02 -18.99 3.47
CA ARG A 79 17.02 -17.63 4.00
C ARG A 79 18.35 -17.49 4.73
N GLY A 80 19.30 -16.72 4.17
CA GLY A 80 20.45 -16.26 4.94
C GLY A 80 19.99 -15.31 6.06
N ASN A 81 20.79 -14.30 6.42
CA ASN A 81 20.38 -13.25 7.37
C ASN A 81 19.38 -12.22 6.78
N LYS A 82 18.52 -12.62 5.84
CA LYS A 82 17.54 -11.72 5.21
C LYS A 82 16.14 -12.01 5.74
N GLU A 83 15.40 -10.94 6.04
CA GLU A 83 13.98 -11.06 6.37
C GLU A 83 13.21 -11.76 5.23
N PRO A 84 12.20 -12.59 5.56
CA PRO A 84 11.39 -13.31 4.57
C PRO A 84 10.56 -12.35 3.70
N ASP A 85 10.55 -12.58 2.39
CA ASP A 85 9.57 -11.96 1.50
C ASP A 85 8.30 -12.82 1.49
N TRP A 86 7.50 -12.72 2.56
CA TRP A 86 6.31 -13.54 2.75
C TRP A 86 5.39 -13.60 1.54
N LEU A 87 5.24 -12.50 0.80
CA LEU A 87 4.43 -12.46 -0.42
C LEU A 87 5.02 -13.35 -1.51
N MET A 88 6.27 -13.08 -1.90
CA MET A 88 6.92 -13.83 -2.98
C MET A 88 7.10 -15.30 -2.62
N GLU A 89 7.31 -15.61 -1.35
CA GLU A 89 7.38 -16.99 -0.89
C GLU A 89 6.01 -17.68 -0.94
N ALA A 90 4.95 -17.03 -0.46
CA ALA A 90 3.62 -17.63 -0.40
C ALA A 90 3.12 -18.08 -1.78
N ILE A 91 3.20 -17.22 -2.79
CA ILE A 91 2.72 -17.53 -4.16
C ILE A 91 3.51 -18.67 -4.81
N ASN A 92 4.74 -18.94 -4.34
CA ASN A 92 5.60 -19.99 -4.87
C ASN A 92 5.57 -21.27 -4.01
N ALA A 93 5.12 -21.18 -2.76
CA ALA A 93 5.08 -22.28 -1.82
C ALA A 93 3.86 -23.19 -2.03
N PRO A 94 3.95 -24.49 -1.72
CA PRO A 94 2.83 -25.41 -1.86
C PRO A 94 1.59 -24.99 -1.06
N ALA A 95 1.76 -24.51 0.17
CA ALA A 95 0.64 -24.09 1.02
C ALA A 95 -0.11 -22.89 0.41
N GLY A 96 0.61 -21.90 -0.15
CA GLY A 96 -0.01 -20.77 -0.82
C GLY A 96 -0.70 -21.17 -2.13
N LYS A 97 -0.08 -22.02 -2.94
CA LYS A 97 -0.71 -22.56 -4.17
C LYS A 97 -1.99 -23.35 -3.90
N ILE A 98 -2.02 -24.14 -2.82
CA ILE A 98 -3.23 -24.84 -2.39
C ILE A 98 -4.27 -23.83 -1.92
N ALA A 99 -3.89 -22.80 -1.15
CA ALA A 99 -4.79 -21.73 -0.73
C ALA A 99 -5.39 -20.98 -1.93
N GLU A 100 -4.58 -20.63 -2.94
CA GLU A 100 -5.05 -20.02 -4.20
C GLU A 100 -5.99 -20.95 -4.97
N ALA A 101 -5.72 -22.25 -4.99
CA ALA A 101 -6.59 -23.22 -5.65
C ALA A 101 -8.00 -23.28 -5.03
N LEU A 102 -8.15 -23.03 -3.72
CA LEU A 102 -9.45 -22.96 -3.04
C LEU A 102 -10.31 -21.78 -3.53
N PHE A 103 -9.68 -20.70 -3.99
CA PHE A 103 -10.38 -19.57 -4.63
C PHE A 103 -10.87 -19.89 -6.05
N ASN A 104 -10.61 -21.07 -6.58
CA ASN A 104 -11.18 -21.52 -7.85
C ASN A 104 -12.36 -22.50 -7.65
N ASP A 105 -12.76 -22.74 -6.41
CA ASP A 105 -13.88 -23.60 -6.07
C ASP A 105 -15.21 -22.82 -6.17
N PRO A 106 -16.21 -23.30 -6.95
CA PRO A 106 -17.49 -22.62 -7.09
C PRO A 106 -18.32 -22.55 -5.79
N ARG A 107 -18.04 -23.37 -4.76
CA ARG A 107 -18.75 -23.32 -3.46
C ARG A 107 -18.64 -21.96 -2.76
N LYS A 108 -17.64 -21.14 -3.10
CA LYS A 108 -17.49 -19.80 -2.54
C LYS A 108 -18.32 -18.72 -3.26
N ASN A 109 -18.93 -19.07 -4.39
CA ASN A 109 -19.65 -18.09 -5.22
C ASN A 109 -21.02 -17.83 -4.61
N ASP A 110 -21.59 -16.66 -4.92
CA ASP A 110 -22.95 -16.26 -4.53
C ASP A 110 -23.22 -16.31 -3.02
N LEU A 111 -22.16 -16.13 -2.20
CA LEU A 111 -22.29 -16.05 -0.75
C LEU A 111 -22.87 -14.69 -0.34
N GLU A 112 -23.83 -14.74 0.57
CA GLU A 112 -24.44 -13.55 1.15
C GLU A 112 -23.52 -12.90 2.19
N VAL A 113 -23.52 -11.56 2.23
CA VAL A 113 -22.81 -10.78 3.26
C VAL A 113 -23.37 -11.16 4.63
N GLY A 114 -22.50 -11.59 5.54
CA GLY A 114 -22.87 -12.07 6.87
C GLY A 114 -23.49 -13.48 6.92
N GLY A 115 -23.62 -14.17 5.78
CA GLY A 115 -24.22 -15.51 5.69
C GLY A 115 -23.32 -16.65 6.14
N GLY A 116 -22.02 -16.39 6.36
CA GLY A 116 -21.04 -17.42 6.69
C GLY A 116 -20.54 -18.21 5.48
N PHE A 117 -19.50 -19.02 5.70
CA PHE A 117 -18.97 -19.91 4.66
C PHE A 117 -19.56 -21.32 4.74
N PRO A 118 -19.76 -22.02 3.60
CA PRO A 118 -20.07 -23.44 3.62
C PRO A 118 -18.99 -24.24 4.35
N ALA A 119 -19.39 -25.07 5.32
CA ALA A 119 -18.46 -25.80 6.19
C ALA A 119 -17.44 -26.63 5.39
N ASP A 120 -17.88 -27.28 4.32
CA ASP A 120 -17.02 -28.12 3.48
C ASP A 120 -15.97 -27.32 2.70
N TRP A 121 -16.27 -26.08 2.32
CA TRP A 121 -15.30 -25.18 1.68
C TRP A 121 -14.32 -24.60 2.71
N LEU A 122 -14.81 -24.29 3.91
CA LEU A 122 -14.01 -23.71 4.98
C LEU A 122 -13.07 -24.72 5.66
N LEU A 123 -13.41 -26.00 5.64
CA LEU A 123 -12.59 -27.08 6.22
C LEU A 123 -11.13 -27.09 5.71
N PRO A 124 -10.84 -27.10 4.39
CA PRO A 124 -9.46 -27.02 3.91
C PRO A 124 -8.78 -25.67 4.22
N VAL A 125 -9.52 -24.56 4.29
CA VAL A 125 -9.00 -23.25 4.72
C VAL A 125 -8.48 -23.34 6.16
N ASN A 126 -9.30 -23.86 7.08
CA ASN A 126 -8.92 -24.08 8.48
C ASN A 126 -7.72 -25.02 8.60
N ASN A 127 -7.69 -26.10 7.81
CA ASN A 127 -6.58 -27.04 7.82
C ASN A 127 -5.25 -26.44 7.35
N LEU A 128 -5.28 -25.48 6.41
CA LEU A 128 -4.10 -24.73 5.99
C LEU A 128 -3.65 -23.74 7.07
N LEU A 129 -4.60 -23.02 7.68
CA LEU A 129 -4.32 -22.09 8.78
C LEU A 129 -3.84 -22.80 10.07
N SER A 130 -4.08 -24.11 10.20
CA SER A 130 -3.62 -24.94 11.30
C SER A 130 -2.24 -25.59 11.06
N LEU A 131 -1.59 -25.33 9.92
CA LEU A 131 -0.24 -25.82 9.66
C LEU A 131 0.78 -25.13 10.59
N ASN A 132 1.99 -25.70 10.68
CA ASN A 132 3.03 -25.16 11.55
C ASN A 132 3.98 -24.22 10.79
N GLY A 133 4.43 -23.17 11.47
CA GLY A 133 5.47 -22.25 10.98
C GLY A 133 5.13 -21.64 9.62
N ASP A 134 6.10 -21.70 8.71
CA ASP A 134 6.04 -20.99 7.43
C ASP A 134 4.92 -21.48 6.51
N LEU A 135 4.54 -22.76 6.59
CA LEU A 135 3.44 -23.31 5.80
C LEU A 135 2.12 -22.58 6.09
N ARG A 136 1.85 -22.35 7.38
CA ARG A 136 0.68 -21.56 7.80
C ARG A 136 0.80 -20.11 7.37
N ARG A 137 1.99 -19.51 7.48
CA ARG A 137 2.23 -18.11 7.08
C ARG A 137 2.03 -17.90 5.59
N HIS A 138 2.48 -18.85 4.75
CA HIS A 138 2.23 -18.83 3.31
C HIS A 138 0.74 -18.88 2.98
N ALA A 139 -0.03 -19.76 3.63
CA ALA A 139 -1.48 -19.78 3.45
C ALA A 139 -2.14 -18.48 3.96
N LEU A 140 -1.67 -17.97 5.10
CA LEU A 140 -2.18 -16.75 5.74
C LEU A 140 -2.00 -15.52 4.86
N VAL A 141 -0.88 -15.39 4.14
CA VAL A 141 -0.66 -14.32 3.14
C VAL A 141 -1.77 -14.35 2.09
N ILE A 142 -2.08 -15.52 1.54
CA ILE A 142 -3.09 -15.67 0.48
C ILE A 142 -4.49 -15.33 1.03
N PHE A 143 -4.85 -15.80 2.22
CA PHE A 143 -6.15 -15.47 2.80
C PHE A 143 -6.25 -14.00 3.23
N ALA A 144 -5.17 -13.40 3.73
CA ALA A 144 -5.12 -11.98 4.08
C ALA A 144 -5.26 -11.06 2.87
N HIS A 145 -4.84 -11.50 1.66
CA HIS A 145 -5.10 -10.78 0.41
C HIS A 145 -6.61 -10.59 0.15
N SER A 146 -7.43 -11.56 0.56
CA SER A 146 -8.90 -11.51 0.45
C SER A 146 -9.59 -11.19 1.77
N MET A 147 -8.89 -10.59 2.74
CA MET A 147 -9.42 -10.33 4.09
C MET A 147 -10.72 -9.52 4.08
N ASN A 148 -10.85 -8.54 3.17
CA ASN A 148 -12.08 -7.75 3.05
C ASN A 148 -13.29 -8.61 2.69
N TRP A 149 -13.10 -9.63 1.84
CA TRP A 149 -14.14 -10.56 1.44
C TRP A 149 -14.46 -11.55 2.58
N PHE A 150 -13.43 -12.12 3.22
CA PHE A 150 -13.64 -12.97 4.41
C PHE A 150 -14.47 -12.25 5.48
N TYR A 151 -14.08 -11.02 5.82
CA TYR A 151 -14.79 -10.24 6.84
C TYR A 151 -16.21 -9.86 6.43
N ALA A 152 -16.46 -9.63 5.13
CA ALA A 152 -17.81 -9.33 4.65
C ALA A 152 -18.74 -10.55 4.72
N ILE A 153 -18.25 -11.74 4.42
CA ILE A 153 -19.05 -12.97 4.39
C ILE A 153 -19.22 -13.57 5.79
N ASP A 154 -18.14 -13.66 6.56
CA ASP A 154 -18.14 -14.26 7.89
C ASP A 154 -17.23 -13.47 8.86
N PRO A 155 -17.73 -12.35 9.44
CA PRO A 155 -16.96 -11.55 10.37
C PRO A 155 -16.50 -12.35 11.60
N ILE A 156 -17.34 -13.26 12.12
CA ILE A 156 -17.06 -14.04 13.34
C ILE A 156 -15.90 -14.99 13.08
N TRP A 157 -15.96 -15.75 11.98
CA TRP A 157 -14.87 -16.65 11.62
C TRP A 157 -13.58 -15.87 11.31
N THR A 158 -13.69 -14.76 10.58
CA THR A 158 -12.54 -13.94 10.20
C THR A 158 -11.83 -13.37 11.41
N GLU A 159 -12.59 -12.91 12.41
CA GLU A 159 -12.06 -12.43 13.68
C GLU A 159 -11.27 -13.52 14.40
N ALA A 160 -11.85 -14.72 14.51
CA ALA A 160 -11.29 -15.83 15.27
C ALA A 160 -10.06 -16.48 14.61
N ASN A 161 -9.94 -16.46 13.28
CA ASN A 161 -8.95 -17.25 12.54
C ASN A 161 -7.91 -16.43 11.79
N ILE A 162 -8.25 -15.20 11.37
CA ILE A 162 -7.32 -14.32 10.63
C ILE A 162 -6.94 -13.13 11.49
N LEU A 163 -7.88 -12.33 11.98
CA LEU A 163 -7.57 -11.09 12.69
C LEU A 163 -6.95 -11.33 14.06
N SER A 164 -7.29 -12.42 14.75
CA SER A 164 -6.70 -12.82 16.03
C SER A 164 -5.18 -12.95 15.99
N VAL A 165 -4.59 -13.14 14.82
CA VAL A 165 -3.14 -13.21 14.62
C VAL A 165 -2.48 -11.84 14.83
N LEU A 166 -3.16 -10.74 14.50
CA LEU A 166 -2.64 -9.40 14.80
C LEU A 166 -2.48 -9.18 16.30
N ASP A 167 -3.31 -9.83 17.11
CA ASP A 167 -3.31 -9.70 18.56
C ASP A 167 -2.37 -10.73 19.23
N LYS A 168 -2.49 -12.00 18.83
CA LYS A 168 -1.87 -13.16 19.51
C LYS A 168 -0.68 -13.76 18.75
N GLY A 169 -0.53 -13.46 17.47
CA GLY A 169 0.52 -14.02 16.62
C GLY A 169 1.91 -13.50 16.97
N ASP A 170 2.92 -14.27 16.60
CA ASP A 170 4.31 -13.80 16.64
C ASP A 170 4.58 -12.73 15.56
N GLU A 171 5.78 -12.14 15.56
CA GLU A 171 6.14 -11.10 14.61
C GLU A 171 6.08 -11.57 13.14
N SER A 172 6.49 -12.81 12.87
CA SER A 172 6.48 -13.39 11.53
C SER A 172 5.06 -13.59 11.01
N ASP A 173 4.15 -14.04 11.87
CA ASP A 173 2.73 -14.19 11.55
C ASP A 173 2.07 -12.84 11.25
N ARG A 174 2.37 -11.81 12.04
CA ARG A 174 1.86 -10.45 11.81
C ARG A 174 2.38 -9.90 10.49
N PHE A 175 3.65 -10.11 10.16
CA PHE A 175 4.19 -9.69 8.88
C PHE A 175 3.59 -10.45 7.70
N ALA A 176 3.35 -11.76 7.83
CA ALA A 176 2.66 -12.53 6.81
C ALA A 176 1.25 -11.98 6.52
N ILE A 177 0.48 -11.62 7.55
CA ILE A 177 -0.82 -10.96 7.36
C ILE A 177 -0.67 -9.62 6.64
N TRP A 178 0.24 -8.76 7.10
CA TRP A 178 0.42 -7.46 6.47
C TRP A 178 0.87 -7.59 5.02
N SER A 179 1.71 -8.57 4.70
CA SER A 179 2.12 -8.86 3.33
C SER A 179 0.95 -9.20 2.43
N GLY A 180 0.02 -10.04 2.89
CA GLY A 180 -1.20 -10.34 2.15
C GLY A 180 -2.15 -9.15 2.04
N PHE A 181 -2.45 -8.51 3.18
CA PHE A 181 -3.39 -7.40 3.26
C PHE A 181 -2.97 -6.23 2.35
N PHE A 182 -1.72 -5.77 2.44
CA PHE A 182 -1.23 -4.64 1.62
C PHE A 182 -1.06 -5.01 0.14
N TRP A 183 -0.85 -6.29 -0.18
CA TRP A 183 -0.81 -6.73 -1.58
C TRP A 183 -2.14 -6.53 -2.30
N SER A 184 -3.27 -6.56 -1.58
CA SER A 184 -4.59 -6.27 -2.17
C SER A 184 -4.71 -4.85 -2.73
N ALA A 185 -3.91 -3.91 -2.21
CA ALA A 185 -3.92 -2.48 -2.57
C ALA A 185 -5.33 -1.84 -2.52
N LYS A 186 -6.20 -2.32 -1.62
CA LYS A 186 -7.58 -1.85 -1.47
C LYS A 186 -7.83 -1.29 -0.07
N VAL A 187 -8.69 -0.29 0.02
CA VAL A 187 -9.24 0.19 1.29
C VAL A 187 -10.29 -0.85 1.75
N PRO A 188 -10.20 -1.37 2.99
CA PRO A 188 -11.20 -2.30 3.50
C PRO A 188 -12.54 -1.61 3.73
N ASN A 189 -13.62 -2.38 3.80
CA ASN A 189 -14.94 -1.89 4.20
C ASN A 189 -14.89 -1.26 5.59
N GLN A 190 -15.82 -0.35 5.90
CA GLN A 190 -15.77 0.47 7.11
C GLN A 190 -15.64 -0.35 8.41
N LYS A 191 -16.38 -1.45 8.55
CA LYS A 191 -16.33 -2.28 9.77
C LYS A 191 -14.95 -2.91 9.95
N LEU A 192 -14.38 -3.50 8.90
CA LEU A 192 -13.03 -4.04 8.93
C LEU A 192 -11.98 -2.92 9.12
N TYR A 193 -12.17 -1.77 8.48
CA TYR A 193 -11.29 -0.60 8.63
C TYR A 193 -11.20 -0.19 10.10
N MET A 194 -12.33 -0.02 10.77
CA MET A 194 -12.37 0.40 12.17
C MET A 194 -11.72 -0.65 13.09
N ARG A 195 -11.90 -1.95 12.79
CA ARG A 195 -11.21 -3.04 13.50
C ARG A 195 -9.69 -3.01 13.31
N LEU A 196 -9.22 -2.63 12.12
CA LEU A 196 -7.79 -2.55 11.79
C LEU A 196 -7.14 -1.21 12.18
N LYS A 197 -7.92 -0.14 12.38
CA LYS A 197 -7.43 1.22 12.59
C LYS A 197 -6.30 1.32 13.61
N PRO A 198 -6.43 0.79 14.85
CA PRO A 198 -5.35 0.91 15.84
C PRO A 198 -4.04 0.29 15.35
N ASN A 199 -4.13 -0.85 14.65
CA ASN A 199 -2.96 -1.53 14.10
C ASN A 199 -2.37 -0.80 12.89
N LEU A 200 -3.20 -0.21 12.03
CA LEU A 200 -2.75 0.58 10.87
C LEU A 200 -1.98 1.83 11.31
N LEU A 201 -2.52 2.56 12.30
CA LEU A 201 -1.86 3.75 12.87
C LEU A 201 -0.54 3.35 13.55
N ALA A 202 -0.55 2.29 14.38
CA ALA A 202 0.67 1.79 15.00
C ALA A 202 1.71 1.31 13.98
N PHE A 203 1.28 0.69 12.88
CA PHE A 203 2.17 0.25 11.80
C PHE A 203 2.78 1.45 11.04
N ALA A 204 2.02 2.52 10.82
CA ALA A 204 2.49 3.75 10.17
C ALA A 204 3.55 4.50 11.02
N SER A 205 3.43 4.46 12.35
CA SER A 205 4.36 5.10 13.27
C SER A 205 5.65 4.28 13.51
N LYS A 206 5.67 2.99 13.15
CA LYS A 206 6.87 2.13 13.27
C LYS A 206 7.85 2.37 12.13
N ARG A 207 9.10 2.72 12.48
CA ARG A 207 10.21 2.75 11.51
C ARG A 207 10.75 1.35 11.27
N SER A 208 10.12 0.59 10.37
CA SER A 208 10.53 -0.77 10.02
C SER A 208 10.69 -0.97 8.51
N LEU A 209 11.50 -1.96 8.10
CA LEU A 209 11.65 -2.35 6.69
C LEU A 209 10.31 -2.80 6.06
N PRO A 210 9.46 -3.61 6.73
CA PRO A 210 8.13 -3.92 6.22
C PRO A 210 7.28 -2.68 5.95
N ARG A 211 7.31 -1.65 6.82
CA ARG A 211 6.57 -0.41 6.58
C ARG A 211 7.04 0.31 5.32
N ARG A 212 8.34 0.31 5.03
CA ARG A 212 8.89 0.90 3.79
C ARG A 212 8.33 0.22 2.55
N LYS A 213 8.24 -1.12 2.56
CA LYS A 213 7.71 -1.92 1.44
C LYS A 213 6.26 -1.56 1.09
N TYR A 214 5.43 -1.23 2.09
CA TYR A 214 4.00 -0.97 1.91
C TYR A 214 3.61 0.51 1.99
N GLY A 215 4.59 1.42 2.01
CA GLY A 215 4.37 2.83 2.36
C GLY A 215 3.31 3.54 1.53
N ASN A 216 3.28 3.33 0.20
CA ASN A 216 2.29 3.95 -0.69
C ASN A 216 0.86 3.45 -0.41
N VAL A 217 0.68 2.13 -0.29
CA VAL A 217 -0.64 1.54 -0.03
C VAL A 217 -1.14 1.96 1.35
N LEU A 218 -0.28 1.89 2.36
CA LEU A 218 -0.62 2.32 3.72
C LEU A 218 -0.99 3.80 3.78
N ALA A 219 -0.23 4.67 3.10
CA ALA A 219 -0.55 6.09 2.99
C ALA A 219 -1.95 6.31 2.38
N GLY A 220 -2.29 5.59 1.31
CA GLY A 220 -3.63 5.61 0.73
C GLY A 220 -4.73 5.13 1.69
N ILE A 221 -4.49 4.07 2.47
CA ILE A 221 -5.46 3.56 3.45
C ILE A 221 -5.68 4.54 4.61
N ILE A 222 -4.60 5.10 5.16
CA ILE A 222 -4.69 6.12 6.24
C ILE A 222 -5.39 7.36 5.71
N LEU A 223 -4.96 7.88 4.56
CA LEU A 223 -5.56 9.07 3.96
C LEU A 223 -7.04 8.82 3.64
N SER A 224 -7.41 7.65 3.10
CA SER A 224 -8.81 7.31 2.85
C SER A 224 -9.66 7.27 4.12
N GLY A 225 -9.12 6.88 5.27
CA GLY A 225 -9.86 6.92 6.54
C GLY A 225 -10.06 8.32 7.06
N TRP A 226 -9.04 9.18 6.94
CA TRP A 226 -9.18 10.60 7.26
C TRP A 226 -10.18 11.29 6.31
N GLY A 227 -10.18 10.84 5.05
CA GLY A 227 -11.10 11.19 3.98
C GLY A 227 -12.58 10.82 4.17
N SER A 228 -12.90 9.92 5.10
CA SER A 228 -14.20 9.25 5.16
C SER A 228 -14.89 9.47 6.51
N ILE A 229 -16.22 9.52 6.46
CA ILE A 229 -17.08 9.59 7.64
C ILE A 229 -17.57 8.19 7.98
N ASN A 230 -17.50 7.84 9.25
CA ASN A 230 -18.08 6.64 9.79
C ASN A 230 -19.60 6.79 9.84
N GLU A 231 -20.30 5.96 9.07
CA GLU A 231 -21.77 5.93 9.00
C GLU A 231 -22.48 5.78 10.36
N GLU A 232 -21.86 5.12 11.34
CA GLU A 232 -22.48 4.86 12.65
C GLU A 232 -22.30 6.03 13.63
N THR A 233 -21.16 6.73 13.59
CA THR A 233 -20.86 7.81 14.53
C THR A 233 -21.05 9.21 13.95
N GLY A 234 -21.06 9.34 12.62
CA GLY A 234 -21.04 10.63 11.93
C GLY A 234 -19.69 11.37 12.01
N GLU A 235 -18.68 10.77 12.62
CA GLU A 235 -17.33 11.32 12.77
C GLU A 235 -16.38 10.77 11.69
N ARG A 236 -15.23 11.43 11.47
CA ARG A 236 -14.20 10.87 10.57
C ARG A 236 -13.69 9.51 11.08
N CYS A 237 -13.43 8.57 10.18
CA CYS A 237 -12.86 7.27 10.57
C CYS A 237 -11.47 7.43 11.23
N ILE A 238 -10.67 8.36 10.70
CA ILE A 238 -9.46 8.88 11.34
C ILE A 238 -9.70 10.36 11.64
N SER A 239 -9.61 10.73 12.92
CA SER A 239 -9.72 12.11 13.36
C SER A 239 -8.49 12.95 12.96
N ASP A 240 -8.63 14.27 12.99
CA ASP A 240 -7.52 15.19 12.74
C ASP A 240 -6.38 14.99 13.74
N ALA A 241 -6.71 14.70 15.01
CA ALA A 241 -5.73 14.41 16.05
C ALA A 241 -4.94 13.13 15.75
N GLU A 242 -5.61 12.05 15.33
CA GLU A 242 -4.94 10.80 14.94
C GLU A 242 -4.07 10.99 13.69
N MET A 243 -4.55 11.73 12.69
CA MET A 243 -3.79 12.02 11.47
C MET A 243 -2.56 12.89 11.76
N HIS A 244 -2.71 13.95 12.56
CA HIS A 244 -1.60 14.78 13.00
C HIS A 244 -0.57 13.96 13.80
N ASP A 245 -1.02 13.08 14.71
CA ASP A 245 -0.12 12.22 15.50
C ASP A 245 0.72 11.28 14.62
N VAL A 246 0.10 10.62 13.64
CA VAL A 246 0.82 9.79 12.65
C VAL A 246 1.83 10.62 11.88
N LEU A 247 1.41 11.77 11.33
CA LEU A 247 2.30 12.65 10.57
C LEU A 247 3.44 13.18 11.43
N LEU A 248 3.24 13.41 12.74
CA LEU A 248 4.28 13.89 13.64
C LEU A 248 5.34 12.83 13.94
N HIS A 249 4.93 11.58 14.13
CA HIS A 249 5.82 10.50 14.59
C HIS A 249 6.42 9.63 13.49
N THR A 250 5.97 9.79 12.24
CA THR A 250 6.48 9.02 11.10
C THR A 250 7.79 9.59 10.50
N ASP A 251 8.30 8.94 9.45
CA ASP A 251 9.49 9.37 8.70
C ASP A 251 9.13 10.21 7.45
N ASP A 252 10.12 10.90 6.90
CA ASP A 252 9.91 11.78 5.73
C ASP A 252 9.48 11.00 4.48
N GLU A 253 9.81 9.72 4.40
CA GLU A 253 9.36 8.85 3.31
C GLU A 253 7.84 8.66 3.37
N PHE A 254 7.31 8.34 4.55
CA PHE A 254 5.87 8.17 4.71
C PHE A 254 5.10 9.48 4.56
N ARG A 255 5.59 10.60 5.11
CA ARG A 255 5.00 11.94 4.84
C ARG A 255 4.98 12.26 3.35
N SER A 256 6.05 11.93 2.62
CA SER A 256 6.12 12.11 1.17
C SER A 256 5.06 11.26 0.44
N HIS A 257 4.81 10.02 0.89
CA HIS A 257 3.75 9.19 0.31
C HIS A 257 2.35 9.78 0.55
N ILE A 258 2.09 10.36 1.73
CA ILE A 258 0.83 11.07 2.01
C ILE A 258 0.67 12.27 1.07
N LEU A 259 1.68 13.13 0.94
CA LEU A 259 1.67 14.29 0.04
C LEU A 259 1.46 13.87 -1.42
N TRP A 260 2.16 12.83 -1.86
CA TRP A 260 2.01 12.31 -3.22
C TRP A 260 0.59 11.77 -3.46
N GLN A 261 0.03 11.05 -2.50
CA GLN A 261 -1.31 10.46 -2.62
C GLN A 261 -2.39 11.54 -2.67
N VAL A 262 -2.33 12.54 -1.78
CA VAL A 262 -3.31 13.65 -1.77
C VAL A 262 -3.20 14.51 -3.04
N LYS A 263 -1.97 14.77 -3.53
CA LYS A 263 -1.73 15.44 -4.83
C LYS A 263 -2.48 14.70 -5.94
N ARG A 264 -2.20 13.41 -6.10
CA ARG A 264 -2.80 12.56 -7.12
C ARG A 264 -4.33 12.55 -7.05
N TRP A 265 -4.90 12.47 -5.85
CA TRP A 265 -6.36 12.48 -5.69
C TRP A 265 -6.97 13.85 -5.99
N SER A 266 -6.33 14.94 -5.58
CA SER A 266 -6.80 16.31 -5.84
C SER A 266 -6.74 16.71 -7.33
N GLU A 267 -5.87 16.10 -8.12
CA GLU A 267 -5.69 16.40 -9.55
C GLU A 267 -6.73 15.69 -10.46
N THR A 268 -7.61 14.86 -9.89
CA THR A 268 -8.61 14.13 -10.68
C THR A 268 -9.80 15.03 -11.05
N LYS A 269 -9.61 15.88 -12.07
CA LYS A 269 -10.52 17.00 -12.43
C LYS A 269 -11.93 16.63 -12.91
N GLU A 270 -12.22 15.35 -13.18
CA GLU A 270 -13.48 14.92 -13.82
C GLU A 270 -14.42 14.14 -12.89
N ASN A 271 -14.17 14.12 -11.58
CA ASN A 271 -15.06 13.45 -10.63
C ASN A 271 -15.21 14.18 -9.30
N ALA A 272 -16.35 13.97 -8.63
CA ALA A 272 -16.64 14.50 -7.30
C ALA A 272 -15.58 14.12 -6.25
N VAL A 273 -14.81 13.07 -6.52
CA VAL A 273 -13.69 12.64 -5.67
C VAL A 273 -12.54 13.66 -5.74
N GLY A 274 -12.15 14.12 -6.92
CA GLY A 274 -11.08 15.10 -7.08
C GLY A 274 -11.44 16.46 -6.50
N GLU A 275 -12.68 16.92 -6.71
CA GLU A 275 -13.18 18.16 -6.10
C GLU A 275 -13.12 18.08 -4.56
N LYS A 276 -13.62 16.98 -3.98
CA LYS A 276 -13.53 16.72 -2.54
C LYS A 276 -12.08 16.74 -2.05
N TRP A 277 -11.19 16.00 -2.69
CA TRP A 277 -9.78 15.93 -2.27
C TRP A 277 -9.02 17.23 -2.47
N SER A 278 -9.46 18.06 -3.41
CA SER A 278 -8.95 19.41 -3.53
C SER A 278 -9.27 20.20 -2.24
N VAL A 279 -10.51 20.25 -1.78
CA VAL A 279 -10.86 21.01 -0.56
C VAL A 279 -10.13 20.44 0.65
N MET A 280 -10.12 19.11 0.77
CA MET A 280 -9.42 18.41 1.86
C MET A 280 -7.91 18.61 1.85
N LEU A 281 -7.29 18.93 0.71
CA LEU A 281 -5.87 19.23 0.66
C LEU A 281 -5.53 20.46 1.51
N SER A 282 -6.34 21.51 1.39
CA SER A 282 -6.14 22.74 2.16
C SER A 282 -6.34 22.51 3.65
N GLU A 283 -7.36 21.73 4.01
CA GLU A 283 -7.64 21.32 5.40
C GLU A 283 -6.46 20.51 5.97
N LEU A 284 -5.98 19.51 5.23
CA LEU A 284 -4.84 18.67 5.64
C LEU A 284 -3.60 19.52 5.93
N LEU A 285 -3.26 20.44 5.03
CA LEU A 285 -2.05 21.26 5.17
C LEU A 285 -2.17 22.33 6.26
N ARG A 286 -3.35 22.93 6.41
CA ARG A 286 -3.57 24.07 7.32
C ARG A 286 -3.77 23.63 8.76
N ASP A 287 -4.60 22.61 8.95
CA ASP A 287 -5.19 22.26 10.24
C ASP A 287 -4.59 20.98 10.83
N VAL A 288 -4.07 20.08 9.99
CA VAL A 288 -3.58 18.75 10.41
C VAL A 288 -2.07 18.57 10.25
N TRP A 289 -1.42 19.27 9.31
CA TRP A 289 0.00 19.06 9.02
C TRP A 289 0.91 19.51 10.17
N PRO A 290 1.89 18.69 10.58
CA PRO A 290 2.79 19.04 11.68
C PRO A 290 3.60 20.31 11.40
N ARG A 291 3.62 21.23 12.37
CA ARG A 291 4.41 22.49 12.32
C ARG A 291 5.74 22.40 13.09
N GLN A 292 5.94 21.31 13.82
CA GLN A 292 7.10 21.06 14.65
C GLN A 292 8.36 20.94 13.79
N LYS A 293 9.50 21.45 14.30
CA LYS A 293 10.78 21.45 13.57
C LYS A 293 11.20 20.06 13.08
N SER A 294 10.84 19.00 13.80
CA SER A 294 11.12 17.61 13.44
C SER A 294 10.45 17.15 12.13
N ALA A 295 9.36 17.79 11.72
CA ALA A 295 8.65 17.47 10.48
C ALA A 295 8.96 18.45 9.33
N LYS A 296 9.60 19.58 9.65
CA LYS A 296 10.04 20.60 8.68
C LYS A 296 11.44 20.28 8.15
N THR A 297 11.53 19.27 7.29
CA THR A 297 12.80 18.83 6.70
C THR A 297 12.95 19.31 5.25
N PRO A 298 14.19 19.43 4.72
CA PRO A 298 14.44 19.79 3.32
C PRO A 298 13.63 18.95 2.32
N LYS A 299 13.55 17.63 2.55
CA LYS A 299 12.80 16.70 1.71
C LYS A 299 11.29 16.99 1.70
N ILE A 300 10.72 17.30 2.86
CA ILE A 300 9.28 17.62 2.97
C ILE A 300 8.98 18.99 2.39
N SER A 301 9.84 19.99 2.61
CA SER A 301 9.72 21.31 1.97
C SER A 301 9.69 21.19 0.44
N ALA A 302 10.56 20.37 -0.15
CA ALA A 302 10.56 20.12 -1.59
C ALA A 302 9.23 19.52 -2.08
N ARG A 303 8.67 18.55 -1.35
CA ARG A 303 7.37 17.95 -1.68
C ARG A 303 6.21 18.92 -1.54
N LEU A 304 6.22 19.79 -0.52
CA LEU A 304 5.21 20.83 -0.33
C LEU A 304 5.27 21.89 -1.44
N CYS A 305 6.47 22.27 -1.88
CA CYS A 305 6.64 23.16 -3.04
C CYS A 305 6.17 22.51 -4.34
N ASP A 306 6.59 21.26 -4.63
CA ASP A 306 6.12 20.52 -5.80
C ASP A 306 4.58 20.36 -5.81
N LEU A 307 3.97 20.24 -4.64
CA LEU A 307 2.52 20.23 -4.51
C LEU A 307 1.90 21.61 -4.79
N ALA A 308 2.47 22.69 -4.25
CA ALA A 308 1.97 24.03 -4.52
C ALA A 308 2.04 24.36 -6.02
N PHE A 309 3.19 24.10 -6.65
CA PHE A 309 3.40 24.40 -8.06
C PHE A 309 2.64 23.48 -9.04
N SER A 310 2.02 22.39 -8.58
CA SER A 310 1.29 21.50 -9.50
C SER A 310 -0.12 22.00 -9.86
N ASN A 311 -0.69 22.92 -9.08
CA ASN A 311 -2.05 23.42 -9.28
C ASN A 311 -2.07 24.94 -9.46
N VAL A 312 -2.05 25.39 -10.72
CA VAL A 312 -2.07 26.82 -11.08
C VAL A 312 -3.28 27.56 -10.47
N GLU A 313 -4.48 26.97 -10.54
CA GLU A 313 -5.72 27.60 -10.11
C GLU A 313 -5.73 27.87 -8.59
N ARG A 314 -5.13 26.97 -7.81
CA ARG A 314 -5.12 27.04 -6.34
C ARG A 314 -3.76 27.40 -5.74
N PHE A 315 -2.81 27.74 -6.59
CA PHE A 315 -1.45 28.09 -6.18
C PHE A 315 -1.43 29.18 -5.10
N PRO A 316 -2.17 30.30 -5.20
CA PRO A 316 -2.10 31.35 -4.18
C PRO A 316 -2.51 30.84 -2.79
N GLU A 317 -3.58 30.06 -2.73
CA GLU A 317 -4.11 29.49 -1.49
C GLU A 317 -3.12 28.49 -0.89
N ILE A 318 -2.63 27.54 -1.70
CA ILE A 318 -1.71 26.50 -1.23
C ILE A 318 -0.36 27.12 -0.84
N ALA A 319 0.16 28.07 -1.61
CA ALA A 319 1.42 28.77 -1.33
C ALA A 319 1.38 29.45 0.04
N GLU A 320 0.29 30.13 0.38
CA GLU A 320 0.11 30.77 1.69
C GLU A 320 0.10 29.74 2.84
N ILE A 321 -0.58 28.61 2.66
CA ILE A 321 -0.66 27.54 3.67
C ILE A 321 0.69 26.86 3.86
N VAL A 322 1.42 26.58 2.78
CA VAL A 322 2.70 25.84 2.88
C VAL A 322 3.85 26.70 3.34
N LEU A 323 3.87 28.01 3.05
CA LEU A 323 4.98 28.92 3.39
C LEU A 323 5.48 28.78 4.85
N PRO A 324 4.63 28.78 5.90
CA PRO A 324 5.09 28.59 7.28
C PRO A 324 5.62 27.18 7.58
N LEU A 325 5.37 26.20 6.71
CA LEU A 325 5.80 24.80 6.84
C LEU A 325 7.17 24.54 6.19
N LEU A 326 7.72 25.52 5.45
CA LEU A 326 8.96 25.34 4.69
C LEU A 326 10.21 25.61 5.53
N THR A 327 11.31 25.01 5.07
CA THR A 327 12.70 25.23 5.46
C THR A 327 13.55 25.20 4.18
N PRO A 328 14.76 25.80 4.16
CA PRO A 328 15.67 25.68 3.04
C PRO A 328 15.87 24.23 2.59
N ILE A 329 15.89 24.03 1.27
CA ILE A 329 16.00 22.71 0.64
C ILE A 329 17.46 22.48 0.24
N ASP A 330 17.96 21.27 0.47
CA ASP A 330 19.29 20.85 0.01
C ASP A 330 19.31 20.60 -1.51
N SER A 331 20.48 20.66 -2.14
CA SER A 331 20.66 20.54 -3.61
C SER A 331 19.91 19.35 -4.22
N ASP A 332 19.89 18.22 -3.54
CA ASP A 332 19.42 16.94 -4.07
C ASP A 332 17.89 16.88 -4.25
N HIS A 333 17.17 17.89 -3.76
CA HIS A 333 15.70 17.94 -3.76
C HIS A 333 15.13 19.20 -4.44
N LEU A 334 15.99 20.09 -4.95
CA LEU A 334 15.61 21.37 -5.55
C LEU A 334 15.27 21.24 -7.04
N MET A 335 14.07 20.73 -7.33
CA MET A 335 13.55 20.58 -8.68
C MET A 335 12.16 21.18 -8.80
N PHE A 336 12.01 22.19 -9.66
CA PHE A 336 10.74 22.88 -9.91
C PHE A 336 10.38 22.86 -11.41
N PRO A 337 9.99 21.70 -11.97
CA PRO A 337 9.68 21.58 -13.39
C PRO A 337 8.51 22.48 -13.81
N ASP A 338 7.54 22.71 -12.90
CA ASP A 338 6.36 23.51 -13.17
C ASP A 338 6.65 25.00 -13.40
N LEU A 339 7.78 25.53 -12.89
CA LEU A 339 8.21 26.90 -13.14
C LEU A 339 8.64 27.13 -14.60
N ARG A 340 8.85 26.07 -15.38
CA ARG A 340 9.33 26.12 -16.77
C ARG A 340 8.22 25.96 -17.80
N LYS A 341 6.96 25.85 -17.37
CA LYS A 341 5.83 25.65 -18.30
C LYS A 341 5.67 26.87 -19.22
N PRO A 342 5.56 26.69 -20.54
CA PRO A 342 5.49 27.81 -21.48
C PRO A 342 4.11 28.50 -21.49
N LYS A 343 3.04 27.79 -21.09
CA LYS A 343 1.67 28.30 -21.00
C LYS A 343 1.19 28.25 -19.56
N ASP A 344 0.34 29.22 -19.19
CA ASP A 344 -0.27 29.35 -17.86
C ASP A 344 0.78 29.22 -16.74
N ASN A 345 1.92 29.88 -16.92
CA ASN A 345 3.03 29.76 -16.00
C ASN A 345 2.69 30.46 -14.67
N ILE A 346 2.90 29.73 -13.57
CA ILE A 346 2.63 30.21 -12.21
C ILE A 346 3.44 31.47 -11.87
N VAL A 347 4.65 31.60 -12.43
CA VAL A 347 5.51 32.77 -12.23
C VAL A 347 4.86 34.03 -12.78
N ASP A 348 4.20 33.95 -13.94
CA ASP A 348 3.55 35.11 -14.57
C ASP A 348 2.26 35.49 -13.85
N LEU A 349 1.49 34.48 -13.44
CA LEU A 349 0.19 34.68 -12.82
C LEU A 349 0.31 35.13 -11.36
N TYR A 350 1.32 34.61 -10.64
CA TYR A 350 1.49 34.77 -9.20
C TYR A 350 2.95 35.03 -8.80
N PRO A 351 3.58 36.12 -9.30
CA PRO A 351 4.99 36.39 -9.09
C PRO A 351 5.34 36.63 -7.61
N LYS A 352 4.44 37.25 -6.84
CA LYS A 352 4.66 37.54 -5.40
C LYS A 352 4.75 36.27 -4.57
N GLN A 353 3.81 35.34 -4.77
CA GLN A 353 3.75 34.08 -4.06
C GLN A 353 4.91 33.16 -4.49
N THR A 354 5.24 33.16 -5.79
CA THR A 354 6.42 32.44 -6.31
C THR A 354 7.70 32.94 -5.64
N LEU A 355 7.91 34.26 -5.60
CA LEU A 355 9.07 34.87 -4.94
C LEU A 355 9.14 34.49 -3.45
N ALA A 356 8.01 34.51 -2.75
CA ALA A 356 7.95 34.14 -1.34
C ALA A 356 8.36 32.68 -1.10
N LEU A 357 7.89 31.74 -1.94
CA LEU A 357 8.28 30.34 -1.86
C LEU A 357 9.77 30.15 -2.17
N LEU A 358 10.27 30.75 -3.25
CA LEU A 358 11.69 30.66 -3.63
C LEU A 358 12.60 31.20 -2.53
N HIS A 359 12.27 32.36 -1.96
CA HIS A 359 13.04 32.94 -0.86
C HIS A 359 13.08 32.04 0.38
N ALA A 360 11.98 31.33 0.67
CA ALA A 360 11.90 30.43 1.82
C ALA A 360 12.69 29.12 1.63
N VAL A 361 12.90 28.67 0.38
CA VAL A 361 13.44 27.32 0.11
C VAL A 361 14.81 27.29 -0.55
N LEU A 362 15.24 28.37 -1.20
CA LEU A 362 16.57 28.42 -1.79
C LEU A 362 17.64 28.47 -0.68
N PRO A 363 18.62 27.56 -0.69
CA PRO A 363 19.68 27.52 0.31
C PRO A 363 20.64 28.70 0.11
N ASP A 364 21.44 29.00 1.13
CA ASP A 364 22.47 30.04 1.02
C ASP A 364 23.57 29.67 0.01
N ASN A 365 23.82 28.37 -0.19
CA ASN A 365 24.74 27.90 -1.23
C ASN A 365 24.11 28.04 -2.62
N VAL A 366 24.51 29.09 -3.33
CA VAL A 366 24.00 29.45 -4.65
C VAL A 366 24.29 28.38 -5.72
N ALA A 367 25.39 27.62 -5.57
CA ALA A 367 25.72 26.53 -6.50
C ALA A 367 24.69 25.38 -6.47
N ALA A 368 23.88 25.29 -5.41
CA ALA A 368 22.82 24.30 -5.27
C ALA A 368 21.46 24.76 -5.85
N TRP A 369 21.38 25.96 -6.41
CA TRP A 369 20.11 26.49 -6.91
C TRP A 369 19.67 25.76 -8.20
N PRO A 370 18.35 25.67 -8.46
CA PRO A 370 17.83 25.00 -9.64
C PRO A 370 18.36 25.61 -10.93
N TYR A 371 18.53 24.77 -11.95
CA TYR A 371 18.79 25.24 -13.31
C TYR A 371 17.68 26.19 -13.78
N ASP A 372 18.06 27.27 -14.46
CA ASP A 372 17.23 28.39 -14.93
C ASP A 372 16.62 29.29 -13.83
N ILE A 373 17.20 29.27 -12.62
CA ILE A 373 16.75 30.20 -11.56
C ILE A 373 16.91 31.68 -11.96
N GLU A 374 17.93 32.01 -12.76
CA GLU A 374 18.15 33.37 -13.28
C GLU A 374 16.97 33.82 -14.16
N GLU A 375 16.55 32.98 -15.10
CA GLU A 375 15.39 33.24 -15.96
C GLU A 375 14.11 33.35 -15.13
N THR A 376 13.95 32.51 -14.11
CA THR A 376 12.81 32.57 -13.20
C THR A 376 12.76 33.90 -12.43
N LEU A 377 13.89 34.35 -11.86
CA LEU A 377 13.97 35.63 -11.13
C LEU A 377 13.75 36.83 -12.07
N GLN A 378 14.20 36.72 -13.32
CA GLN A 378 13.95 37.73 -14.34
C GLN A 378 12.46 37.77 -14.72
N ARG A 379 11.83 36.61 -14.91
CA ARG A 379 10.40 36.50 -15.21
C ARG A 379 9.52 37.08 -14.09
N ILE A 380 9.87 36.85 -12.82
CA ILE A 380 9.19 37.49 -11.66
C ILE A 380 9.27 39.02 -11.76
N SER A 381 10.45 39.54 -12.10
CA SER A 381 10.74 40.98 -12.24
C SER A 381 9.94 41.64 -13.37
N GLU A 382 9.69 40.90 -14.46
CA GLU A 382 8.91 41.33 -15.61
C GLU A 382 7.41 41.22 -15.40
N ALA A 383 6.95 40.16 -14.72
CA ALA A 383 5.53 39.92 -14.45
C ALA A 383 4.93 40.96 -13.47
N ASP A 384 5.70 41.40 -12.47
CA ASP A 384 5.30 42.50 -11.58
C ASP A 384 6.49 43.43 -11.26
N SER A 385 6.53 44.57 -11.94
CA SER A 385 7.59 45.56 -11.80
C SER A 385 7.68 46.19 -10.40
N SER A 386 6.63 46.09 -9.58
CA SER A 386 6.68 46.57 -8.18
C SER A 386 7.65 45.73 -7.33
N LEU A 387 7.87 44.45 -7.69
CA LEU A 387 8.78 43.55 -6.99
C LEU A 387 10.26 43.88 -7.22
N ASN A 388 10.60 44.77 -8.15
CA ASN A 388 11.97 45.20 -8.39
C ASN A 388 12.60 45.91 -7.18
N SER A 389 11.76 46.42 -6.28
CA SER A 389 12.16 47.02 -5.00
C SER A 389 11.93 46.11 -3.79
N ASP A 390 11.43 44.88 -4.01
CA ASP A 390 11.18 43.92 -2.93
C ASP A 390 12.49 43.36 -2.38
N GLU A 391 12.64 43.39 -1.06
CA GLU A 391 13.85 42.95 -0.35
C GLU A 391 14.23 41.50 -0.67
N LYS A 392 13.23 40.60 -0.85
CA LYS A 392 13.49 39.19 -1.13
C LYS A 392 14.07 39.00 -2.53
N LEU A 393 13.53 39.71 -3.52
CA LEU A 393 14.04 39.62 -4.90
C LEU A 393 15.45 40.19 -5.00
N LEU A 394 15.70 41.32 -4.33
CA LEU A 394 17.02 41.94 -4.28
C LEU A 394 18.04 41.02 -3.58
N GLU A 395 17.67 40.39 -2.47
CA GLU A 395 18.53 39.42 -1.78
C GLU A 395 18.89 38.23 -2.68
N LEU A 396 17.90 37.62 -3.33
CA LEU A 396 18.12 36.48 -4.21
C LEU A 396 18.99 36.85 -5.42
N LYS A 397 18.72 37.98 -6.09
CA LYS A 397 19.57 38.47 -7.18
C LYS A 397 21.00 38.78 -6.71
N ARG A 398 21.16 39.36 -5.51
CA ARG A 398 22.49 39.63 -4.94
C ARG A 398 23.27 38.35 -4.68
N LYS A 399 22.64 37.34 -4.07
CA LYS A 399 23.24 36.02 -3.85
C LYS A 399 23.65 35.40 -5.19
N TRP A 400 22.73 35.39 -6.18
CA TRP A 400 22.99 34.84 -7.51
C TRP A 400 24.17 35.52 -8.22
N ASN A 401 24.28 36.84 -8.16
CA ASN A 401 25.35 37.59 -8.82
C ASN A 401 26.72 37.47 -8.13
N ALA A 402 26.75 37.01 -6.87
CA ALA A 402 27.98 36.81 -6.10
C ALA A 402 28.53 35.37 -6.20
N ARG A 403 27.97 34.54 -7.09
CA ARG A 403 28.26 33.11 -7.24
C ARG A 403 29.67 32.78 -7.72
#